data_AF-A0A1J3EXJ0-F1
#
_entry.id   AF-A0A1J3EXJ0-F1
#
_cell.length_a   1.000
_cell.length_b   1.000
_cell.length_c   1.000
_cell.angle_alpha   90.00
_cell.angle_beta   90.00
_cell.angle_gamma   90.00
#
_symmetry.space_group_name_H-M   'P 1'
#
loop_
_entity.id
_entity.type
_entity.pdbx_description
1 polymer ?
#
loop_
_entity_poly.entity_id
_entity_poly.type
_entity_poly.pdbx_seq_one_letter_code
_entity_poly.pdbx_strand_id
1 'polypeptide(L)'
;WCNEKGELLLVYEFMPNGSLDKILYQESEAGAVSLDWSHRLNVAIGLASALSYLHHECEQQVVHRDIKTSNIMLDINFNAR
;
A
#
# COMPACT_ATOMS: atom_id res chain seq x y z
N TRP A 1 -8.67 16.63 0.75
CA TRP A 1 -7.52 17.37 1.30
C TRP A 1 -8.04 18.65 1.93
N CYS A 2 -7.34 19.20 2.93
CA CYS A 2 -7.66 20.48 3.57
C CYS A 2 -6.38 21.33 3.59
N ASN A 3 -6.51 22.62 3.28
CA ASN A 3 -5.41 23.59 3.35
C ASN A 3 -5.94 24.87 4.02
N GLU A 4 -5.93 24.87 5.35
CA GLU A 4 -6.46 25.97 6.15
C GLU A 4 -5.46 26.34 7.23
N LYS A 5 -5.41 27.63 7.61
CA LYS A 5 -4.57 28.15 8.70
C LYS A 5 -3.07 27.80 8.59
N GLY A 6 -2.57 27.54 7.38
CA GLY A 6 -1.18 27.15 7.14
C GLY A 6 -0.91 25.65 7.31
N GLU A 7 -1.93 24.83 7.49
CA GLU A 7 -1.81 23.37 7.60
C GLU A 7 -2.36 22.67 6.36
N LEU A 8 -1.57 21.76 5.78
CA LEU A 8 -1.98 20.87 4.70
C LEU A 8 -2.28 19.48 5.26
N LEU A 9 -3.51 19.03 5.07
CA LEU A 9 -3.99 17.73 5.56
C LEU A 9 -4.48 16.88 4.37
N LEU A 10 -4.06 15.62 4.36
CA LEU A 10 -4.53 14.60 3.44
C LEU A 10 -5.27 13.53 4.25
N VAL A 11 -6.47 13.19 3.82
CA VAL A 11 -7.33 12.19 4.48
C VAL A 11 -7.43 11.01 3.55
N TYR A 12 -7.07 9.84 4.06
CA TYR A 12 -7.10 8.57 3.35
C TYR A 12 -8.03 7.60 4.08
N GLU A 13 -8.46 6.57 3.38
CA GLU A 13 -9.08 5.41 4.02
C GLU A 13 -8.09 4.77 5.00
N PHE A 14 -8.59 4.36 6.17
CA PHE A 14 -7.76 3.74 7.19
C PHE A 14 -7.44 2.29 6.81
N MET A 15 -6.14 1.96 6.81
CA MET A 15 -5.63 0.64 6.45
C MET A 15 -5.20 -0.10 7.74
N PRO A 16 -6.05 -0.97 8.32
CA PRO A 16 -5.84 -1.50 9.68
C PRO A 16 -4.64 -2.43 9.80
N ASN A 17 -4.23 -3.08 8.69
CA ASN A 17 -3.09 -3.98 8.67
C ASN A 17 -1.75 -3.24 8.39
N GLY A 18 -1.79 -1.91 8.27
CA GLY A 18 -0.61 -1.08 8.11
C GLY A 18 0.11 -1.32 6.77
N SER A 19 1.41 -1.12 6.78
CA SER A 19 2.27 -1.22 5.59
C SER A 19 2.84 -2.65 5.44
N LEU A 20 3.09 -3.05 4.20
CA LEU A 20 3.56 -4.40 3.86
C LEU A 20 4.92 -4.74 4.51
N ASP A 21 5.82 -3.77 4.64
CA ASP A 21 7.11 -3.95 5.31
C ASP A 21 6.99 -4.44 6.76
N LYS A 22 5.98 -3.95 7.49
CA LYS A 22 5.71 -4.38 8.87
C LYS A 22 5.35 -5.86 8.95
N ILE A 23 4.71 -6.40 7.93
CA ILE A 23 4.37 -7.82 7.87
C ILE A 23 5.56 -8.66 7.35
N LEU A 24 6.28 -8.17 6.35
CA LEU A 24 7.41 -8.90 5.76
C LEU A 24 8.63 -8.98 6.67
N TYR A 25 8.85 -7.96 7.50
CA TYR A 25 10.04 -7.82 8.33
C TYR A 25 9.76 -7.81 9.83
N GLN A 26 8.54 -8.22 10.25
CA GLN A 26 8.26 -8.41 11.67
C GLN A 26 9.24 -9.44 12.24
N GLU A 27 10.09 -9.00 13.16
CA GLU A 27 10.91 -9.91 13.95
C GLU A 27 10.01 -10.86 14.72
N SER A 28 10.50 -12.09 14.87
CA SER A 28 9.78 -13.30 15.24
C SER A 28 9.16 -13.26 16.64
N GLU A 29 8.21 -12.38 16.89
CA GLU A 29 7.36 -12.43 18.06
C GLU A 29 6.32 -13.54 17.87
N ALA A 30 6.12 -14.34 18.93
CA ALA A 30 5.15 -15.41 18.92
C ALA A 30 3.74 -14.83 18.65
N GLY A 31 3.21 -15.08 17.46
CA GLY A 31 1.93 -14.52 16.99
C GLY A 31 2.03 -13.55 15.81
N ALA A 32 3.22 -13.32 15.24
CA ALA A 32 3.39 -12.51 14.04
C ALA A 32 2.52 -13.03 12.87
N VAL A 33 1.74 -12.13 12.27
CA VAL A 33 0.90 -12.43 11.11
C VAL A 33 1.81 -12.56 9.90
N SER A 34 1.85 -13.74 9.27
CA SER A 34 2.52 -13.91 7.98
C SER A 34 1.51 -13.99 6.86
N LEU A 35 1.75 -13.26 5.77
CA LEU A 35 1.02 -13.46 4.52
C LEU A 35 1.34 -14.84 3.97
N ASP A 36 0.29 -15.63 3.70
CA ASP A 36 0.43 -16.84 2.90
C ASP A 36 0.80 -16.48 1.44
N TRP A 37 1.09 -17.52 0.64
CA TRP A 37 1.49 -17.32 -0.75
C TRP A 37 0.41 -16.67 -1.61
N SER A 38 -0.86 -16.97 -1.36
CA SER A 38 -1.98 -16.42 -2.11
C SER A 38 -2.08 -14.90 -1.90
N HIS A 39 -1.98 -14.44 -0.65
CA HIS A 39 -1.98 -13.02 -0.33
C HIS A 39 -0.77 -12.31 -0.93
N ARG A 40 0.43 -12.92 -0.87
CA ARG A 40 1.64 -12.34 -1.50
C ARG A 40 1.46 -12.15 -3.01
N LEU A 41 0.87 -13.14 -3.67
CA LEU A 41 0.56 -13.05 -5.10
C LEU A 41 -0.47 -11.94 -5.39
N ASN A 42 -1.52 -11.84 -4.58
CA ASN A 42 -2.53 -10.79 -4.72
C ASN A 42 -1.93 -9.39 -4.54
N VAL A 43 -1.01 -9.21 -3.58
CA VAL A 43 -0.27 -7.96 -3.40
C VAL A 43 0.55 -7.62 -4.64
N ALA A 44 1.28 -8.58 -5.21
CA ALA A 44 2.08 -8.36 -6.42
C ALA A 44 1.22 -8.01 -7.64
N ILE A 45 0.10 -8.71 -7.82
CA ILE A 45 -0.87 -8.44 -8.90
C ILE A 45 -1.48 -7.05 -8.71
N GLY A 46 -1.93 -6.71 -7.51
CA GLY A 46 -2.52 -5.41 -7.21
C GLY A 46 -1.54 -4.25 -7.48
N LEU A 47 -0.28 -4.39 -7.06
CA LEU A 47 0.75 -3.40 -7.33
C LEU A 47 1.02 -3.26 -8.83
N ALA A 48 1.11 -4.36 -9.56
CA ALA A 48 1.31 -4.33 -11.01
C ALA A 48 0.12 -3.67 -11.72
N SER A 49 -1.12 -3.96 -11.31
CA SER A 49 -2.32 -3.31 -11.84
C SER A 49 -2.34 -1.81 -11.55
N ALA A 50 -2.02 -1.40 -10.32
CA ALA A 50 -1.95 0.03 -9.96
C ALA A 50 -0.89 0.77 -10.79
N LEU A 51 0.30 0.18 -10.98
CA LEU A 51 1.34 0.76 -11.82
C LEU A 51 0.96 0.79 -13.30
N SER A 52 0.31 -0.26 -13.81
CA SER A 52 -0.24 -0.28 -15.17
C SER A 52 -1.18 0.89 -15.38
N TYR A 53 -2.12 1.08 -14.44
CA TYR A 53 -3.08 2.17 -14.47
C TYR A 53 -2.40 3.54 -14.48
N LEU A 54 -1.50 3.79 -13.52
CA LEU A 54 -0.81 5.08 -13.39
C LEU A 54 0.05 5.42 -14.63
N HIS A 55 0.66 4.42 -15.26
CA HIS A 55 1.58 4.63 -16.38
C HIS A 55 0.89 4.66 -17.76
N HIS A 56 -0.22 3.95 -17.95
CA HIS A 56 -0.79 3.75 -19.28
C HIS A 56 -2.26 4.15 -19.43
N GLU A 57 -3.03 4.10 -18.34
CA GLU A 57 -4.49 4.26 -18.39
C GLU A 57 -4.95 5.60 -17.82
N CYS A 58 -4.14 6.21 -16.96
CA CYS A 58 -4.41 7.54 -16.41
C CYS A 58 -4.20 8.62 -17.49
N GLU A 59 -5.17 9.53 -17.65
CA GLU A 59 -5.09 10.64 -18.63
C GLU A 59 -3.82 11.48 -18.46
N GLN A 60 -3.41 11.68 -17.20
CA GLN A 60 -2.12 12.24 -16.86
C GLN A 60 -1.25 11.12 -16.29
N GLN A 61 -0.30 10.65 -17.09
CA GLN A 61 0.63 9.62 -16.65
C GLN A 61 1.37 10.07 -15.37
N VAL A 62 1.29 9.23 -14.33
CA VAL A 62 1.91 9.51 -13.03
C VAL A 62 3.05 8.54 -12.80
N VAL A 63 4.25 9.07 -12.51
CA VAL A 63 5.37 8.26 -12.03
C VAL A 63 5.38 8.31 -10.50
N HIS A 64 5.19 7.18 -9.83
CA HIS A 64 5.13 7.13 -8.34
C HIS A 64 6.46 7.55 -7.68
N ARG A 65 7.62 7.20 -8.28
CA ARG A 65 8.99 7.55 -7.84
C ARG A 65 9.47 6.99 -6.49
N ASP A 66 8.61 6.36 -5.70
CA ASP A 66 8.95 5.86 -4.36
C ASP A 66 8.25 4.52 -4.07
N ILE A 67 8.37 3.58 -5.01
CA ILE A 67 7.80 2.23 -4.87
C ILE A 67 8.69 1.43 -3.91
N LYS A 68 8.14 1.09 -2.75
CA LYS A 68 8.79 0.28 -1.71
C LYS A 68 7.72 -0.31 -0.78
N THR A 69 8.08 -1.34 -0.03
CA THR A 69 7.17 -2.10 0.84
C THR A 69 6.53 -1.24 1.94
N SER A 70 7.18 -0.17 2.41
CA SER A 70 6.60 0.74 3.42
C SER A 70 5.51 1.66 2.86
N ASN A 71 5.42 1.80 1.53
CA ASN A 71 4.42 2.62 0.84
C ASN A 71 3.28 1.76 0.24
N ILE A 72 3.25 0.46 0.52
CA ILE A 72 2.17 -0.44 0.13
C ILE A 72 1.33 -0.68 1.37
N MET A 73 0.10 -0.16 1.38
CA MET A 73 -0.79 -0.26 2.54
C MET A 73 -1.74 -1.46 2.39
N LEU A 74 -2.15 -2.06 3.50
CA LEU A 74 -2.96 -3.27 3.53
C LEU A 74 -4.32 -3.02 4.20
N ASP A 75 -5.38 -3.32 3.46
CA ASP A 75 -6.75 -3.28 3.97
C ASP A 75 -7.03 -4.44 4.96
N ILE A 76 -8.24 -4.50 5.52
CA ILE A 76 -8.64 -5.53 6.49
C ILE A 76 -8.51 -6.97 5.98
N ASN A 77 -8.53 -7.18 4.66
CA ASN A 77 -8.42 -8.48 4.00
C ASN A 77 -7.01 -8.74 3.44
N PHE A 78 -6.02 -7.93 3.85
CA PHE A 78 -4.64 -7.99 3.34
C PHE A 78 -4.50 -7.73 1.84
N ASN A 79 -5.42 -6.99 1.22
CA ASN A 79 -5.21 -6.51 -0.15
C ASN A 79 -4.36 -5.24 -0.14
N ALA A 80 -3.46 -5.13 -1.13
CA ALA A 80 -2.65 -3.94 -1.34
C ALA A 80 -3.46 -2.78 -1.94
N ARG A 81 -3.21 -1.58 -1.41
CA ARG A 81 -3.75 -0.29 -1.86
C ARG A 81 -2.63 0.71 -2.04
#